data_AF-A0A7L4DZ92-F1
#
_entry.id   AF-A0A7L4DZ92-F1
#
_cell.length_a   1.000
_cell.length_b   1.000
_cell.length_c   1.000
_cell.angle_alpha   90.00
_cell.angle_beta   90.00
_cell.angle_gamma   90.00
#
_symmetry.space_group_name_H-M   'P 1'
#
loop_
_entity.id
_entity.type
_entity.pdbx_description
1 polymer ?
#
loop_
_entity_poly.entity_id
_entity_poly.type
_entity_poly.pdbx_seq_one_letter_code
_entity_poly.pdbx_strand_id
1 'polypeptide(L)'
;TGCRMAACLCQGWQLSLLPAILLSLCNPPSAPEPVTSQDAALLAGVSEDILCFSRSFEDLTCFWDEEETTTGMCHFYYWDVPRMCTVSTWHCGAGRRRHVCVFPSQDVRLFTELHLRVLNATTNHTKYGRELSVDAVGLIAPPANITARWAGAAGQLCVSWQPPLADFLNFFLYEVQCCPTSSAGTPCSPTLNPSGQHPGDPSIQSSVSTHTPRAGAASPGVGQRLVQANTWVVLQDLQPGVRYHIQVRSKPDGTSMDGVWGPWSQAVAAETPRSSGDIGLCCSTPDLRHVRCEWSWDPAEPHSSHQLFYRPPPSGPGTR
;
A
#
# COMPACT_ATOMS: atom_id res chain seq x y z
N THR A 1 96.78 2.89 -1.88
CA THR A 1 96.22 2.97 -0.51
C THR A 1 94.83 3.56 -0.61
N GLY A 2 93.85 2.84 -0.07
CA GLY A 2 92.48 2.80 -0.60
C GLY A 2 91.60 4.03 -0.35
N CYS A 3 90.54 4.12 -1.16
CA CYS A 3 89.29 4.76 -0.79
C CYS A 3 88.15 3.78 -1.15
N ARG A 4 87.46 3.33 -0.11
CA ARG A 4 86.29 2.45 -0.16
C ARG A 4 85.10 3.24 -0.71
N MET A 5 84.41 2.71 -1.71
CA MET A 5 83.09 3.18 -2.10
C MET A 5 82.09 2.88 -0.98
N ALA A 6 81.51 3.92 -0.40
CA ALA A 6 80.34 3.82 0.47
C ALA A 6 79.09 3.92 -0.41
N ALA A 7 78.36 2.80 -0.53
CA ALA A 7 77.04 2.78 -1.12
C ALA A 7 76.05 3.43 -0.14
N CYS A 8 75.57 4.63 -0.45
CA CYS A 8 74.41 5.21 0.22
C CYS A 8 73.15 4.59 -0.38
N LEU A 9 72.42 3.82 0.43
CA LEU A 9 71.08 3.35 0.13
C LEU A 9 70.13 4.55 0.12
N CYS A 10 69.72 4.99 -1.07
CA CYS A 10 68.59 5.91 -1.21
C CYS A 10 67.30 5.17 -0.83
N GLN A 11 66.88 5.32 0.43
CA GLN A 11 65.49 5.14 0.83
C GLN A 11 64.65 6.22 0.15
N GLY A 12 63.96 5.85 -0.92
CA GLY A 12 63.06 6.74 -1.66
C GLY A 12 61.72 6.08 -1.87
N TRP A 13 60.76 6.48 -1.04
CA TRP A 13 59.31 6.34 -1.14
C TRP A 13 58.75 5.51 -2.30
N GLN A 14 58.34 4.29 -1.98
CA GLN A 14 57.40 3.54 -2.79
C GLN A 14 56.23 3.19 -1.91
N LEU A 15 55.19 4.03 -1.93
CA LEU A 15 53.81 3.76 -1.48
C LEU A 15 53.03 5.08 -1.55
N SER A 16 52.17 5.23 -2.56
CA SER A 16 50.87 5.95 -2.51
C SER A 16 50.36 6.28 -3.92
N LEU A 17 49.98 5.27 -4.71
CA LEU A 17 49.10 5.46 -5.87
C LEU A 17 47.76 4.70 -5.71
N LEU A 18 47.48 4.20 -4.50
CA LEU A 18 46.27 3.44 -4.20
C LEU A 18 45.06 4.28 -3.68
N PRO A 19 45.18 5.54 -3.19
CA PRO A 19 43.97 6.28 -2.80
C PRO A 19 43.23 6.93 -3.97
N ALA A 20 43.91 7.20 -5.10
CA ALA A 20 43.32 7.94 -6.22
C ALA A 20 42.42 7.07 -7.11
N ILE A 21 42.63 5.75 -7.13
CA ILE A 21 41.85 4.81 -7.95
C ILE A 21 40.55 4.39 -7.24
N LEU A 22 40.50 4.46 -5.91
CA LEU A 22 39.31 4.10 -5.13
C LEU A 22 38.22 5.19 -5.10
N LEU A 23 38.54 6.44 -5.41
CA LEU A 23 37.56 7.53 -5.55
C LEU A 23 36.84 7.55 -6.92
N SER A 24 37.28 6.71 -7.88
CA SER A 24 36.68 6.62 -9.23
C SER A 24 35.62 5.53 -9.38
N LEU A 25 35.35 4.73 -8.33
CA LEU A 25 34.42 3.59 -8.39
C LEU A 25 33.12 3.80 -7.61
N CYS A 26 32.96 4.93 -6.94
CA CYS A 26 31.66 5.33 -6.43
C CYS A 26 30.87 5.97 -7.56
N ASN A 27 30.09 5.17 -8.29
CA ASN A 27 28.95 5.72 -9.01
C ASN A 27 28.15 6.54 -7.98
N PRO A 28 27.87 7.83 -8.22
CA PRO A 28 26.93 8.55 -7.38
C PRO A 28 25.63 7.73 -7.35
N PRO A 29 24.95 7.64 -6.19
CA PRO A 29 23.66 6.96 -6.13
C PRO A 29 22.79 7.55 -7.23
N SER A 30 22.32 6.70 -8.15
CA SER A 30 21.40 7.09 -9.21
C SER A 30 20.26 7.84 -8.55
N ALA A 31 19.97 9.07 -9.01
CA ALA A 31 18.84 9.83 -8.50
C ALA A 31 17.58 8.95 -8.49
N PRO A 32 16.76 8.98 -7.43
CA PRO A 32 15.57 8.14 -7.35
C PRO A 32 14.66 8.42 -8.55
N GLU A 33 14.15 7.35 -9.18
CA GLU A 33 13.18 7.45 -10.27
C GLU A 33 11.91 8.15 -9.74
N PRO A 34 11.49 9.29 -10.31
CA PRO A 34 10.36 10.04 -9.75
C PRO A 34 9.02 9.31 -9.90
N VAL A 35 8.89 8.51 -10.97
CA VAL A 35 7.70 7.72 -11.31
C VAL A 35 8.06 6.25 -11.37
N THR A 36 7.61 5.47 -10.40
CA THR A 36 7.91 4.04 -10.36
C THR A 36 7.07 3.25 -11.37
N SER A 37 7.47 2.01 -11.65
CA SER A 37 6.65 1.08 -12.45
C SER A 37 5.29 0.79 -11.80
N GLN A 38 5.23 0.80 -10.47
CA GLN A 38 3.99 0.64 -9.72
C GLN A 38 3.06 1.84 -9.88
N ASP A 39 3.59 3.08 -9.83
CA ASP A 39 2.81 4.30 -10.05
C ASP A 39 2.14 4.27 -11.43
N ALA A 40 2.91 3.92 -12.46
CA ALA A 40 2.38 3.82 -13.82
C ALA A 40 1.35 2.70 -13.99
N ALA A 41 1.53 1.56 -13.32
CA ALA A 41 0.55 0.47 -13.35
C ALA A 41 -0.78 0.87 -12.68
N LEU A 42 -0.74 1.65 -11.59
CA LEU A 42 -1.94 2.16 -10.92
C LEU A 42 -2.70 3.17 -11.79
N LEU A 43 -1.98 3.93 -12.61
CA LEU A 43 -2.54 4.95 -13.51
C LEU A 43 -2.87 4.43 -14.91
N ALA A 44 -2.54 3.17 -15.23
CA ALA A 44 -2.73 2.60 -16.57
C ALA A 44 -4.21 2.55 -17.04
N GLY A 45 -5.16 2.63 -16.11
CA GLY A 45 -6.60 2.71 -16.42
C GLY A 45 -7.12 4.14 -16.67
N VAL A 46 -6.29 5.17 -16.45
CA VAL A 46 -6.67 6.57 -16.67
C VAL A 46 -6.61 6.87 -18.17
N SER A 47 -7.70 7.38 -18.73
CA SER A 47 -7.84 7.64 -20.18
C SER A 47 -7.30 9.01 -20.57
N GLU A 48 -6.01 9.25 -20.35
CA GLU A 48 -5.32 10.52 -20.59
C GLU A 48 -3.93 10.30 -21.19
N ASP A 49 -3.50 11.17 -22.11
CA ASP A 49 -2.17 11.06 -22.73
C ASP A 49 -1.05 11.53 -21.79
N ILE A 50 -1.33 12.55 -20.97
CA ILE A 50 -0.42 13.06 -19.93
C ILE A 50 -0.94 12.55 -18.59
N LEU A 51 -0.25 11.59 -17.98
CA LEU A 51 -0.62 11.08 -16.66
C LEU A 51 0.02 11.94 -15.59
N CYS A 52 -0.73 12.25 -14.54
CA CYS A 52 -0.25 13.07 -13.44
C CYS A 52 -0.73 12.50 -12.13
N PHE A 53 0.06 12.68 -11.08
CA PHE A 53 -0.34 12.37 -9.72
C PHE A 53 0.28 13.31 -8.69
N SER A 54 -0.37 13.37 -7.54
CA SER A 54 0.08 14.05 -6.33
C SER A 54 0.10 13.06 -5.16
N ARG A 55 1.20 13.04 -4.39
CA ARG A 55 1.34 12.18 -3.21
C ARG A 55 0.95 12.90 -1.92
N SER A 56 1.06 14.24 -1.89
CA SER A 56 0.77 15.06 -0.71
C SER A 56 -0.27 16.16 -0.93
N PHE A 57 -0.77 16.34 -2.16
CA PHE A 57 -1.56 17.51 -2.58
C PHE A 57 -0.80 18.84 -2.54
N GLU A 58 0.51 18.78 -2.27
CA GLU A 58 1.45 19.91 -2.34
C GLU A 58 2.57 19.66 -3.36
N ASP A 59 2.53 18.50 -4.01
CA ASP A 59 3.40 18.09 -5.09
C ASP A 59 2.59 17.75 -6.36
N LEU A 60 3.23 17.84 -7.52
CA LEU A 60 2.66 17.35 -8.77
C LEU A 60 3.77 16.75 -9.62
N THR A 61 3.57 15.50 -10.04
CA THR A 61 4.44 14.83 -11.00
C THR A 61 3.60 14.39 -12.19
N CYS A 62 4.03 14.78 -13.38
CA CYS A 62 3.39 14.40 -14.64
C CYS A 62 4.37 13.61 -15.50
N PHE A 63 3.85 12.64 -16.26
CA PHE A 63 4.64 11.82 -17.16
C PHE A 63 3.80 11.34 -18.35
N TRP A 64 4.51 10.91 -19.39
CA TRP A 64 3.93 10.22 -20.52
C TRP A 64 4.96 9.22 -21.06
N ASP A 65 4.47 8.15 -21.69
CA ASP A 65 5.30 7.10 -22.26
C ASP A 65 5.31 7.22 -23.78
N GLU A 66 6.50 7.05 -24.37
CA GLU A 66 6.71 7.03 -25.82
C GLU A 66 7.42 5.75 -26.23
N GLU A 67 7.16 5.28 -27.45
CA GLU A 67 7.98 4.21 -28.03
C GLU A 67 9.38 4.74 -28.34
N GLU A 68 10.40 3.91 -28.17
CA GLU A 68 11.80 4.28 -28.36
C GLU A 68 12.11 4.75 -29.80
N THR A 69 11.33 4.28 -30.78
CA THR A 69 11.38 4.68 -32.20
C THR A 69 11.00 6.15 -32.43
N THR A 70 10.26 6.77 -31.50
CA THR A 70 9.79 8.16 -31.60
C THR A 70 10.95 9.12 -31.30
N THR A 71 11.67 9.53 -32.32
CA THR A 71 12.85 10.41 -32.17
C THR A 71 12.43 11.87 -32.16
N GLY A 72 12.40 12.48 -30.98
CA GLY A 72 12.12 13.91 -30.84
C GLY A 72 12.24 14.38 -29.40
N MET A 73 12.95 15.49 -29.19
CA MET A 73 12.93 16.17 -27.90
C MET A 73 11.57 16.84 -27.73
N CYS A 74 11.00 16.79 -26.53
CA CYS A 74 9.72 17.41 -26.22
C CYS A 74 9.91 18.51 -25.17
N HIS A 75 9.17 19.60 -25.32
CA HIS A 75 9.07 20.64 -24.31
C HIS A 75 7.75 20.48 -23.57
N PHE A 76 7.81 20.50 -22.24
CA PHE A 76 6.64 20.45 -21.38
C PHE A 76 6.37 21.86 -20.85
N TYR A 77 5.18 22.37 -21.10
CA TYR A 77 4.73 23.65 -20.58
C TYR A 77 3.54 23.45 -19.64
N TYR A 78 3.36 24.40 -18.72
CA TYR A 78 2.16 24.54 -17.90
C TYR A 78 1.84 26.03 -17.66
N TRP A 79 0.56 26.40 -17.46
CA TRP A 79 0.14 27.82 -17.41
C TRP A 79 -0.70 28.23 -16.19
N ASP A 80 -0.29 29.42 -15.74
CA ASP A 80 -1.04 30.57 -15.20
C ASP A 80 -0.33 31.85 -15.78
N VAL A 81 0.99 31.73 -15.94
CA VAL A 81 1.89 32.35 -16.95
C VAL A 81 2.70 31.20 -17.60
N PRO A 82 3.10 31.25 -18.89
CA PRO A 82 3.76 30.11 -19.54
C PRO A 82 5.10 29.79 -18.87
N ARG A 83 5.20 28.61 -18.24
CA ARG A 83 6.42 28.09 -17.63
C ARG A 83 6.83 26.80 -18.31
N MET A 84 8.14 26.65 -18.52
CA MET A 84 8.74 25.43 -19.08
C MET A 84 9.22 24.52 -17.95
N CYS A 85 8.87 23.24 -18.02
CA CYS A 85 9.34 22.22 -17.10
C CYS A 85 10.59 21.51 -17.63
N THR A 86 11.54 21.21 -16.75
CA THR A 86 12.69 20.37 -17.08
C THR A 86 12.26 18.91 -17.16
N VAL A 87 12.18 18.38 -18.38
CA VAL A 87 11.79 16.99 -18.64
C VAL A 87 12.99 16.07 -18.45
N SER A 88 12.85 15.10 -17.56
CA SER A 88 13.77 13.96 -17.43
C SER A 88 13.25 12.77 -18.23
N THR A 89 14.13 11.95 -18.81
CA THR A 89 13.76 10.80 -19.62
C THR A 89 14.37 9.53 -19.05
N TRP A 90 13.54 8.51 -18.88
CA TRP A 90 13.89 7.22 -18.30
C TRP A 90 13.54 6.11 -19.28
N HIS A 91 14.32 5.02 -19.29
CA HIS A 91 13.97 3.82 -20.04
C HIS A 91 13.06 2.94 -19.20
N CYS A 92 11.91 2.56 -19.76
CA CYS A 92 10.95 1.66 -19.12
C CYS A 92 10.91 0.33 -19.87
N GLY A 93 10.50 -0.73 -19.18
CA GLY A 93 10.40 -2.07 -19.77
C GLY A 93 9.61 -2.08 -21.08
N ALA A 94 9.99 -2.97 -22.00
CA ALA A 94 9.41 -3.13 -23.34
C ALA A 94 9.73 -2.04 -24.37
N GLY A 95 10.95 -1.46 -24.36
CA GLY A 95 11.40 -0.54 -25.42
C GLY A 95 10.63 0.79 -25.45
N ARG A 96 10.18 1.24 -24.28
CA ARG A 96 9.50 2.53 -24.10
C ARG A 96 10.38 3.48 -23.32
N ARG A 97 10.25 4.77 -23.60
CA ARG A 97 10.84 5.86 -22.82
C ARG A 97 9.75 6.60 -22.08
N ARG A 98 9.95 6.79 -20.79
CA ARG A 98 9.08 7.62 -19.95
C ARG A 98 9.69 9.00 -19.80
N HIS A 99 8.91 10.00 -20.14
CA HIS A 99 9.26 11.39 -19.94
C HIS A 99 8.54 11.90 -18.70
N VAL A 100 9.28 12.56 -17.81
CA VAL A 100 8.78 12.98 -16.50
C VAL A 100 9.07 14.45 -16.28
N CYS A 101 8.04 15.17 -15.85
CA CYS A 101 8.10 16.53 -15.32
C CYS A 101 7.70 16.52 -13.83
N VAL A 102 8.59 16.99 -12.97
CA VAL A 102 8.32 17.21 -11.54
C VAL A 102 8.14 18.71 -11.34
N PHE A 103 7.00 19.11 -10.79
CA PHE A 103 6.67 20.52 -10.61
C PHE A 103 7.38 21.10 -9.39
N PRO A 104 7.92 22.33 -9.48
CA PRO A 104 8.35 23.07 -8.30
C PRO A 104 7.17 23.31 -7.36
N SER A 105 7.36 23.13 -6.05
CA SER A 105 6.26 23.23 -5.07
C SER A 105 5.57 24.59 -5.06
N GLN A 106 6.29 25.68 -5.39
CA GLN A 106 5.70 27.02 -5.50
C GLN A 106 4.67 27.17 -6.63
N ASP A 107 4.69 26.25 -7.59
CA ASP A 107 3.80 26.23 -8.76
C ASP A 107 2.62 25.28 -8.56
N VAL A 108 2.60 24.51 -7.46
CA VAL A 108 1.53 23.57 -7.13
C VAL A 108 0.47 24.30 -6.29
N ARG A 109 -0.76 24.34 -6.79
CA ARG A 109 -1.91 24.97 -6.12
C ARG A 109 -3.12 24.06 -6.23
N LEU A 110 -3.82 23.88 -5.11
CA LEU A 110 -5.10 23.18 -5.10
C LEU A 110 -6.22 24.05 -5.66
N PHE A 111 -7.25 23.41 -6.16
CA PHE A 111 -8.50 23.99 -6.67
C PHE A 111 -8.31 25.01 -7.80
N THR A 112 -7.15 24.97 -8.46
CA THR A 112 -6.82 25.81 -9.61
C THR A 112 -6.59 24.91 -10.82
N GLU A 113 -7.23 25.24 -11.94
CA GLU A 113 -7.10 24.49 -13.17
C GLU A 113 -5.75 24.76 -13.83
N LEU A 114 -4.91 23.73 -13.82
CA LEU A 114 -3.64 23.70 -14.47
C LEU A 114 -3.79 23.09 -15.85
N HIS A 115 -3.30 23.81 -16.84
CA HIS A 115 -3.32 23.35 -18.20
C HIS A 115 -1.90 22.94 -18.61
N LEU A 116 -1.78 21.78 -19.27
CA LEU A 116 -0.53 21.06 -19.56
C LEU A 116 -0.42 20.75 -21.05
N ARG A 117 0.80 20.87 -21.61
CA ARG A 117 1.05 20.72 -23.06
C ARG A 117 2.44 20.19 -23.24
N VAL A 118 2.51 19.16 -24.06
CA VAL A 118 3.76 18.62 -24.57
C VAL A 118 3.87 19.06 -26.01
N LEU A 119 4.92 19.81 -26.35
CA LEU A 119 5.21 20.26 -27.69
C LEU A 119 6.41 19.51 -28.25
N ASN A 120 6.38 19.20 -29.54
CA ASN A 120 7.56 18.73 -30.24
C ASN A 120 8.57 19.89 -30.37
N ALA A 121 9.81 19.69 -29.93
CA ALA A 121 10.81 20.77 -29.91
C ALA A 121 11.20 21.26 -31.32
N THR A 122 11.07 20.42 -32.35
CA THR A 122 11.46 20.74 -33.72
C THR A 122 10.33 21.44 -34.47
N THR A 123 9.11 20.92 -34.39
CA THR A 123 7.96 21.46 -35.16
C THR A 123 7.15 22.49 -34.39
N ASN A 124 7.34 22.59 -33.08
CA ASN A 124 6.57 23.44 -32.18
C ASN A 124 5.05 23.17 -32.21
N HIS A 125 4.64 22.01 -32.72
CA HIS A 125 3.26 21.55 -32.65
C HIS A 125 2.97 20.92 -31.29
N THR A 126 1.78 21.18 -30.76
CA THR A 126 1.26 20.50 -29.57
C THR A 126 1.01 19.03 -29.91
N LYS A 127 1.67 18.15 -29.17
CA LYS A 127 1.55 16.69 -29.27
C LYS A 127 0.46 16.16 -28.34
N TYR A 128 0.50 16.60 -27.09
CA TYR A 128 -0.47 16.25 -26.05
C TYR A 128 -0.93 17.49 -25.31
N GLY A 129 -2.17 17.47 -24.84
CA GLY A 129 -2.75 18.52 -24.02
C GLY A 129 -3.65 17.92 -22.95
N ARG A 130 -3.63 18.49 -21.74
CA ARG A 130 -4.49 18.07 -20.63
C ARG A 130 -4.80 19.24 -19.71
N GLU A 131 -6.00 19.29 -19.17
CA GLU A 131 -6.41 20.20 -18.11
C GLU A 131 -6.70 19.37 -16.85
N LEU A 132 -6.21 19.82 -15.69
CA LEU A 132 -6.43 19.15 -14.41
C LEU A 132 -6.28 20.10 -13.24
N SER A 133 -6.82 19.74 -12.08
CA SER A 133 -6.49 20.34 -10.79
C SER A 133 -5.68 19.35 -9.94
N VAL A 134 -4.82 19.86 -9.06
CA VAL A 134 -3.94 19.01 -8.22
C VAL A 134 -4.75 18.15 -7.25
N ASP A 135 -5.85 18.71 -6.72
CA ASP A 135 -6.83 18.03 -5.86
C ASP A 135 -7.52 16.84 -6.53
N ALA A 136 -7.57 16.78 -7.87
CA ALA A 136 -8.23 15.70 -8.60
C ALA A 136 -7.31 14.52 -8.97
N VAL A 137 -6.01 14.61 -8.70
CA VAL A 137 -5.00 13.62 -9.15
C VAL A 137 -4.25 12.96 -8.00
N GLY A 138 -4.91 12.72 -6.86
CA GLY A 138 -4.30 12.04 -5.72
C GLY A 138 -3.89 10.59 -6.01
N LEU A 139 -2.63 10.26 -5.74
CA LEU A 139 -2.09 8.90 -5.68
C LEU A 139 -1.41 8.72 -4.33
N ILE A 140 -2.22 8.39 -3.32
CA ILE A 140 -1.82 8.48 -1.92
C ILE A 140 -1.16 7.18 -1.48
N ALA A 141 -0.06 7.31 -0.72
CA ALA A 141 0.64 6.18 -0.13
C ALA A 141 -0.31 5.36 0.78
N PRO A 142 -0.08 4.04 0.95
CA PRO A 142 -0.87 3.22 1.84
C PRO A 142 -0.79 3.72 3.30
N PRO A 143 -1.82 3.45 4.12
CA PRO A 143 -1.78 3.75 5.55
C PRO A 143 -0.60 3.09 6.27
N ALA A 144 -0.12 3.76 7.32
CA ALA A 144 0.97 3.28 8.16
C ALA A 144 0.45 2.66 9.46
N ASN A 145 1.32 1.99 10.20
CA ASN A 145 1.06 1.50 11.56
C ASN A 145 -0.23 0.66 11.65
N ILE A 146 -0.39 -0.28 10.72
CA ILE A 146 -1.52 -1.20 10.68
C ILE A 146 -1.35 -2.20 11.82
N THR A 147 -2.35 -2.27 12.69
CA THR A 147 -2.42 -3.22 13.79
C THR A 147 -3.66 -4.07 13.65
N ALA A 148 -3.54 -5.38 13.88
CA ALA A 148 -4.68 -6.30 13.92
C ALA A 148 -4.67 -7.04 15.26
N ARG A 149 -5.75 -6.89 16.03
CA ARG A 149 -5.90 -7.45 17.39
C ARG A 149 -7.26 -8.11 17.56
N TRP A 150 -7.37 -9.00 18.53
CA TRP A 150 -8.65 -9.62 18.86
C TRP A 150 -9.70 -8.57 19.27
N ALA A 151 -10.91 -8.68 18.72
CA ALA A 151 -11.98 -7.70 18.95
C ALA A 151 -12.85 -8.00 20.18
N GLY A 152 -12.64 -9.12 20.87
CA GLY A 152 -13.45 -9.53 22.02
C GLY A 152 -14.51 -10.60 21.74
N ALA A 153 -14.62 -11.08 20.50
CA ALA A 153 -15.49 -12.20 20.14
C ALA A 153 -14.77 -13.18 19.19
N ALA A 154 -15.18 -14.45 19.24
CA ALA A 154 -14.63 -15.48 18.35
C ALA A 154 -14.89 -15.11 16.88
N GLY A 155 -13.91 -15.39 16.02
CA GLY A 155 -13.98 -15.06 14.59
C GLY A 155 -13.92 -13.57 14.26
N GLN A 156 -13.51 -12.71 15.21
CA GLN A 156 -13.39 -11.27 14.98
C GLN A 156 -11.97 -10.73 15.20
N LEU A 157 -11.54 -9.86 14.29
CA LEU A 157 -10.30 -9.08 14.41
C LEU A 157 -10.60 -7.59 14.23
N CYS A 158 -10.14 -6.77 15.17
CA CYS A 158 -10.15 -5.32 15.07
C CYS A 158 -8.83 -4.88 14.42
N VAL A 159 -8.95 -4.30 13.24
CA VAL A 159 -7.84 -3.75 12.46
C VAL A 159 -7.91 -2.23 12.58
N SER A 160 -6.78 -1.57 12.83
CA SER A 160 -6.68 -0.11 12.87
C SER A 160 -5.38 0.36 12.23
N TRP A 161 -5.37 1.58 11.70
CA TRP A 161 -4.22 2.16 10.99
C TRP A 161 -4.10 3.66 11.22
N GLN A 162 -2.95 4.23 10.86
CA GLN A 162 -2.73 5.67 10.81
C GLN A 162 -2.88 6.16 9.36
N PRO A 163 -3.65 7.24 9.14
CA PRO A 163 -3.78 7.85 7.82
C PRO A 163 -2.43 8.28 7.24
N PRO A 164 -2.27 8.18 5.91
CA PRO A 164 -1.02 8.52 5.24
C PRO A 164 -0.69 10.03 5.29
N LEU A 165 -1.70 10.90 5.28
CA LEU A 165 -1.54 12.35 5.38
C LEU A 165 -2.32 12.89 6.58
N ALA A 166 -1.61 13.47 7.55
CA ALA A 166 -2.18 13.92 8.82
C ALA A 166 -3.11 15.14 8.69
N ASP A 167 -2.90 15.98 7.67
CA ASP A 167 -3.69 17.20 7.46
C ASP A 167 -4.98 16.93 6.66
N PHE A 168 -5.11 15.73 6.08
CA PHE A 168 -6.22 15.37 5.19
C PHE A 168 -7.04 14.15 5.68
N LEU A 169 -7.07 13.90 7.00
CA LEU A 169 -7.66 12.68 7.60
C LEU A 169 -9.09 12.37 7.12
N ASN A 170 -9.90 13.41 6.89
CA ASN A 170 -11.32 13.29 6.57
C ASN A 170 -11.61 13.11 5.07
N PHE A 171 -10.58 13.14 4.22
CA PHE A 171 -10.72 13.10 2.76
C PHE A 171 -10.31 11.76 2.17
N PHE A 172 -10.27 10.69 2.97
CA PHE A 172 -9.83 9.37 2.52
C PHE A 172 -10.88 8.28 2.73
N LEU A 173 -10.95 7.39 1.75
CA LEU A 173 -11.51 6.06 1.85
C LEU A 173 -10.37 5.05 1.94
N TYR A 174 -10.60 4.01 2.73
CA TYR A 174 -9.69 2.91 2.92
C TYR A 174 -10.32 1.62 2.42
N GLU A 175 -9.54 0.81 1.72
CA GLU A 175 -9.93 -0.53 1.37
C GLU A 175 -9.07 -1.53 2.13
N VAL A 176 -9.72 -2.49 2.78
CA VAL A 176 -9.09 -3.53 3.58
C VAL A 176 -9.29 -4.85 2.87
N GLN A 177 -8.19 -5.59 2.65
CA GLN A 177 -8.19 -6.94 2.14
C GLN A 177 -7.66 -7.90 3.20
N CYS A 178 -8.39 -8.99 3.45
CA CYS A 178 -8.03 -10.01 4.41
C CYS A 178 -8.15 -11.40 3.77
N CYS A 179 -7.08 -12.20 3.80
CA CYS A 179 -7.08 -13.55 3.27
C CYS A 179 -6.40 -14.51 4.25
N PRO A 180 -6.86 -15.77 4.37
CA PRO A 180 -6.16 -16.77 5.15
C PRO A 180 -4.77 -17.01 4.53
N THR A 181 -3.77 -17.21 5.39
CA THR A 181 -2.43 -17.62 4.98
C THR A 181 -2.52 -19.06 4.49
N SER A 182 -2.64 -19.26 3.18
CA SER A 182 -2.49 -20.60 2.62
C SER A 182 -1.02 -21.03 2.75
N SER A 183 -0.78 -22.34 2.77
CA SER A 183 0.56 -22.94 2.92
C SER A 183 1.57 -22.57 1.82
N ALA A 184 1.14 -21.89 0.76
CA ALA A 184 2.01 -21.27 -0.23
C ALA A 184 2.03 -19.77 0.04
N GLY A 185 3.09 -19.26 0.68
CA GLY A 185 3.29 -17.89 1.18
C GLY A 185 3.13 -16.75 0.15
N THR A 186 1.96 -16.66 -0.46
CA THR A 186 1.59 -15.69 -1.47
C THR A 186 0.72 -14.64 -0.78
N PRO A 187 1.08 -13.36 -0.86
CA PRO A 187 0.20 -12.26 -0.47
C PRO A 187 -1.18 -12.41 -1.11
N CYS A 188 -2.21 -11.79 -0.50
CA CYS A 188 -3.55 -11.74 -1.09
C CYS A 188 -3.46 -11.41 -2.58
N SER A 189 -3.98 -12.29 -3.45
CA SER A 189 -4.04 -11.99 -4.87
C SER A 189 -5.05 -10.85 -5.10
N PRO A 190 -4.73 -9.81 -5.90
CA PRO A 190 -5.65 -8.70 -6.15
C PRO A 190 -6.87 -9.09 -6.99
N THR A 191 -6.87 -10.29 -7.59
CA THR A 191 -7.91 -10.79 -8.49
C THR A 191 -9.04 -11.51 -7.72
N LEU A 192 -9.74 -10.78 -6.86
CA LEU A 192 -11.08 -11.17 -6.41
C LEU A 192 -12.03 -10.06 -6.86
N ASN A 193 -12.49 -10.15 -8.11
CA ASN A 193 -13.71 -9.49 -8.57
C ASN A 193 -14.85 -10.49 -8.39
N PRO A 194 -15.73 -10.36 -7.40
CA PRO A 194 -17.05 -10.92 -7.49
C PRO A 194 -17.91 -9.96 -8.31
N SER A 195 -18.19 -10.34 -9.56
CA SER A 195 -19.36 -9.91 -10.33
C SER A 195 -19.46 -8.41 -10.66
N GLY A 196 -19.11 -8.06 -11.90
CA GLY A 196 -19.69 -6.89 -12.54
C GLY A 196 -21.21 -7.10 -12.68
N GLN A 197 -22.00 -6.32 -11.96
CA GLN A 197 -23.39 -6.06 -12.27
C GLN A 197 -23.72 -4.63 -11.87
N HIS A 198 -23.97 -3.82 -12.90
CA HIS A 198 -24.52 -2.47 -12.85
C HIS A 198 -25.83 -2.47 -12.06
N PRO A 199 -26.11 -1.46 -11.22
CA PRO A 199 -27.37 -1.36 -10.50
C PRO A 199 -28.50 -0.99 -11.47
N GLY A 200 -29.51 -1.84 -11.56
CA GLY A 200 -30.82 -1.56 -12.15
C GLY A 200 -31.90 -1.83 -11.10
N ASP A 201 -32.88 -0.95 -11.07
CA ASP A 201 -33.94 -0.74 -10.07
C ASP A 201 -34.75 -1.97 -9.57
N PRO A 202 -35.48 -1.83 -8.43
CA PRO A 202 -36.00 -2.94 -7.65
C PRO A 202 -37.38 -3.41 -8.13
N SER A 203 -37.59 -4.73 -8.13
CA SER A 203 -38.93 -5.30 -8.15
C SER A 203 -39.02 -6.51 -7.23
N ILE A 204 -39.95 -6.37 -6.28
CA ILE A 204 -40.40 -7.29 -5.25
C ILE A 204 -40.91 -8.60 -5.87
N GLN A 205 -40.47 -9.76 -5.35
CA GLN A 205 -41.35 -10.92 -5.17
C GLN A 205 -40.81 -11.88 -4.11
N SER A 206 -41.58 -12.02 -3.04
CA SER A 206 -41.43 -13.05 -2.01
C SER A 206 -41.83 -14.41 -2.56
N SER A 207 -41.02 -15.44 -2.30
CA SER A 207 -41.50 -16.81 -2.22
C SER A 207 -40.76 -17.56 -1.13
N VAL A 208 -41.52 -17.92 -0.10
CA VAL A 208 -41.19 -18.85 0.97
C VAL A 208 -40.84 -20.22 0.37
N SER A 209 -39.74 -20.82 0.80
CA SER A 209 -39.58 -22.28 0.74
C SER A 209 -38.75 -22.77 1.93
N THR A 210 -39.26 -23.83 2.55
CA THR A 210 -39.00 -24.26 3.92
C THR A 210 -38.31 -25.62 3.91
N HIS A 211 -36.98 -25.72 3.93
CA HIS A 211 -36.30 -26.98 4.23
C HIS A 211 -34.95 -26.76 4.96
N THR A 212 -34.82 -27.32 6.16
CA THR A 212 -33.65 -27.31 7.06
C THR A 212 -32.93 -28.68 7.04
N PRO A 213 -31.74 -28.84 7.64
CA PRO A 213 -30.42 -28.53 7.08
C PRO A 213 -29.59 -29.80 6.83
N ARG A 214 -28.58 -29.74 5.96
CA ARG A 214 -27.53 -30.78 5.90
C ARG A 214 -26.16 -30.14 5.85
N ALA A 215 -25.32 -30.57 6.78
CA ALA A 215 -23.94 -30.13 6.99
C ALA A 215 -23.15 -30.12 5.67
N GLY A 216 -22.86 -28.91 5.19
CA GLY A 216 -21.84 -28.65 4.19
C GLY A 216 -20.62 -28.14 4.92
N ALA A 217 -19.50 -28.86 4.78
CA ALA A 217 -18.19 -28.40 5.23
C ALA A 217 -17.95 -26.97 4.73
N ALA A 218 -17.63 -26.07 5.67
CA ALA A 218 -17.27 -24.70 5.33
C ALA A 218 -16.10 -24.74 4.34
N SER A 219 -16.33 -24.18 3.14
CA SER A 219 -15.25 -23.91 2.20
C SER A 219 -14.15 -23.09 2.90
N PRO A 220 -12.88 -23.21 2.48
CA PRO A 220 -11.81 -22.39 3.02
C PRO A 220 -12.21 -20.91 2.90
N GLY A 221 -12.13 -20.19 4.03
CA GLY A 221 -12.74 -18.88 4.21
C GLY A 221 -12.50 -17.95 3.03
N VAL A 222 -13.61 -17.49 2.44
CA VAL A 222 -13.61 -16.45 1.41
C VAL A 222 -12.90 -15.23 1.98
N GLY A 223 -11.87 -14.73 1.27
CA GLY A 223 -11.19 -13.51 1.66
C GLY A 223 -12.18 -12.35 1.75
N GLN A 224 -12.01 -11.49 2.74
CA GLN A 224 -12.87 -10.31 2.93
C GLN A 224 -12.26 -9.10 2.26
N ARG A 225 -13.13 -8.28 1.67
CA ARG A 225 -12.78 -6.99 1.06
C ARG A 225 -13.81 -5.97 1.48
N LEU A 226 -13.38 -4.91 2.17
CA LEU A 226 -14.27 -3.89 2.72
C LEU A 226 -13.75 -2.50 2.41
N VAL A 227 -14.65 -1.55 2.18
CA VAL A 227 -14.34 -0.12 2.06
C VAL A 227 -14.85 0.61 3.29
N GLN A 228 -14.03 1.51 3.85
CA GLN A 228 -14.25 2.20 5.12
C GLN A 228 -13.82 3.66 5.03
N ALA A 229 -14.55 4.56 5.71
CA ALA A 229 -14.18 5.98 5.83
C ALA A 229 -13.43 6.28 7.14
N ASN A 230 -13.51 5.39 8.12
CA ASN A 230 -12.79 5.50 9.39
C ASN A 230 -11.42 4.80 9.30
N THR A 231 -10.61 4.97 10.34
CA THR A 231 -9.25 4.41 10.42
C THR A 231 -9.17 3.04 11.08
N TRP A 232 -10.31 2.34 11.17
CA TRP A 232 -10.40 1.03 11.80
C TRP A 232 -11.61 0.24 11.31
N VAL A 233 -11.52 -1.09 11.33
CA VAL A 233 -12.62 -1.99 11.01
C VAL A 233 -12.60 -3.23 11.88
N VAL A 234 -13.76 -3.81 12.14
CA VAL A 234 -13.85 -5.16 12.71
C VAL A 234 -14.17 -6.13 11.59
N LEU A 235 -13.19 -6.98 11.26
CA LEU A 235 -13.37 -8.14 10.41
C LEU A 235 -14.14 -9.20 11.20
N GLN A 236 -15.12 -9.84 10.58
CA GLN A 236 -16.05 -10.78 11.21
C GLN A 236 -16.04 -12.12 10.49
N ASP A 237 -16.72 -13.14 11.02
CA ASP A 237 -16.87 -14.45 10.37
C ASP A 237 -15.54 -15.12 9.96
N LEU A 238 -14.46 -14.81 10.67
CA LEU A 238 -13.15 -15.42 10.48
C LEU A 238 -13.12 -16.80 11.14
N GLN A 239 -12.41 -17.74 10.52
CA GLN A 239 -12.26 -19.09 11.07
C GLN A 239 -11.38 -19.05 12.32
N PRO A 240 -11.74 -19.72 13.42
CA PRO A 240 -10.90 -19.83 14.62
C PRO A 240 -9.55 -20.49 14.33
N GLY A 241 -8.48 -20.03 14.98
CA GLY A 241 -7.14 -20.63 14.86
C GLY A 241 -6.46 -20.46 13.50
N VAL A 242 -6.97 -19.56 12.66
CA VAL A 242 -6.43 -19.32 11.31
C VAL A 242 -5.63 -18.02 11.31
N ARG A 243 -4.43 -18.07 10.72
CA ARG A 243 -3.59 -16.90 10.49
C ARG A 243 -3.99 -16.20 9.21
N TYR A 244 -4.34 -14.92 9.28
CA TYR A 244 -4.74 -14.09 8.15
C TYR A 244 -3.65 -13.07 7.79
N HIS A 245 -3.50 -12.80 6.49
CA HIS A 245 -2.80 -11.63 5.97
C HIS A 245 -3.79 -10.51 5.70
N ILE A 246 -3.48 -9.32 6.21
CA ILE A 246 -4.32 -8.13 6.13
C ILE A 246 -3.52 -7.01 5.46
N GLN A 247 -4.09 -6.40 4.43
CA GLN A 247 -3.53 -5.25 3.72
C GLN A 247 -4.56 -4.13 3.66
N VAL A 248 -4.08 -2.90 3.66
CA VAL A 248 -4.92 -1.70 3.56
C VAL A 248 -4.35 -0.79 2.48
N ARG A 249 -5.22 -0.19 1.67
CA ARG A 249 -4.86 0.89 0.75
C ARG A 249 -5.82 2.06 0.91
N SER A 250 -5.43 3.22 0.42
CA SER A 250 -6.20 4.46 0.51
C SER A 250 -6.51 5.04 -0.86
N LYS A 251 -7.61 5.78 -0.93
CA LYS A 251 -8.00 6.62 -2.05
C LYS A 251 -8.59 7.93 -1.48
N PRO A 252 -8.38 9.09 -2.12
CA PRO A 252 -9.21 10.26 -1.85
C PRO A 252 -10.72 9.95 -1.97
N ASP A 253 -11.54 10.60 -1.16
CA ASP A 253 -12.98 10.29 -1.04
C ASP A 253 -13.84 10.77 -2.22
N GLY A 254 -13.31 11.68 -3.04
CA GLY A 254 -13.99 12.28 -4.19
C GLY A 254 -14.89 13.46 -3.82
N THR A 255 -14.93 13.91 -2.56
CA THR A 255 -15.77 15.04 -2.14
C THR A 255 -15.10 16.38 -2.43
N SER A 256 -13.86 16.52 -1.97
CA SER A 256 -13.02 17.71 -2.22
C SER A 256 -11.68 17.34 -2.83
N MET A 257 -11.23 16.11 -2.59
CA MET A 257 -10.01 15.56 -3.15
C MET A 257 -10.37 14.28 -3.88
N ASP A 258 -9.91 14.11 -5.11
CA ASP A 258 -10.14 12.93 -5.93
C ASP A 258 -8.80 12.31 -6.38
N GLY A 259 -8.88 11.13 -6.97
CA GLY A 259 -7.75 10.39 -7.47
C GLY A 259 -8.05 8.90 -7.63
N VAL A 260 -6.97 8.11 -7.68
CA VAL A 260 -7.05 6.66 -7.85
C VAL A 260 -6.68 5.94 -6.57
N TRP A 261 -7.02 4.64 -6.50
CA TRP A 261 -6.55 3.80 -5.40
C TRP A 261 -5.02 3.73 -5.40
N GLY A 262 -4.43 4.03 -4.26
CA GLY A 262 -3.01 3.88 -4.02
C GLY A 262 -2.55 2.42 -3.95
N PRO A 263 -1.25 2.19 -3.72
CA PRO A 263 -0.73 0.85 -3.55
C PRO A 263 -1.25 0.22 -2.26
N TRP A 264 -1.25 -1.11 -2.22
CA TRP A 264 -1.50 -1.86 -0.98
C TRP A 264 -0.35 -1.69 0.00
N SER A 265 -0.68 -1.59 1.29
CA SER A 265 0.30 -1.63 2.37
C SER A 265 1.09 -2.95 2.38
N GLN A 266 2.17 -2.96 3.14
CA GLN A 266 2.74 -4.22 3.61
C GLN A 266 1.67 -5.02 4.37
N ALA A 267 1.70 -6.34 4.18
CA ALA A 267 0.76 -7.23 4.84
C ALA A 267 1.13 -7.40 6.31
N VAL A 268 0.14 -7.25 7.19
CA VAL A 268 0.25 -7.63 8.60
C VAL A 268 -0.42 -8.97 8.81
N ALA A 269 0.16 -9.80 9.68
CA ALA A 269 -0.39 -11.10 10.00
C ALA A 269 -1.05 -11.08 11.39
N ALA A 270 -2.25 -11.64 11.49
CA ALA A 270 -2.93 -11.85 12.76
C ALA A 270 -3.64 -13.20 12.77
N GLU A 271 -3.62 -13.87 13.92
CA GLU A 271 -4.30 -15.12 14.13
C GLU A 271 -5.57 -14.90 14.94
N THR A 272 -6.66 -15.50 14.51
CA THR A 272 -7.89 -15.55 15.29
C THR A 272 -7.71 -16.53 16.46
N PRO A 273 -8.29 -16.25 17.64
CA PRO A 273 -8.27 -17.23 18.73
C PRO A 273 -8.85 -18.57 18.29
N ARG A 274 -8.21 -19.67 18.71
CA ARG A 274 -8.73 -21.03 18.52
C ARG A 274 -10.05 -21.19 19.25
N SER A 275 -10.90 -22.11 18.78
CA SER A 275 -12.15 -22.39 19.50
C SER A 275 -11.85 -23.11 20.82
N SER A 276 -12.76 -23.00 21.80
CA SER A 276 -12.61 -23.70 23.08
C SER A 276 -12.52 -25.22 22.92
N GLY A 277 -13.16 -25.78 21.89
CA GLY A 277 -13.10 -27.21 21.57
C GLY A 277 -11.71 -27.64 21.08
N ASP A 278 -11.08 -26.83 20.23
CA ASP A 278 -9.78 -27.17 19.62
C ASP A 278 -8.65 -27.23 20.64
N ILE A 279 -8.73 -26.40 21.68
CA ILE A 279 -7.73 -26.35 22.77
C ILE A 279 -8.14 -27.15 24.00
N GLY A 280 -9.29 -27.82 23.96
CA GLY A 280 -9.85 -28.55 25.11
C GLY A 280 -10.06 -27.65 26.34
N LEU A 281 -10.44 -26.38 26.16
CA LEU A 281 -10.61 -25.42 27.24
C LEU A 281 -11.77 -25.86 28.14
N CYS A 282 -11.43 -26.20 29.38
CA CYS A 282 -12.37 -26.62 30.41
C CYS A 282 -12.28 -25.66 31.60
N CYS A 283 -13.40 -25.01 31.94
CA CYS A 283 -13.49 -24.15 33.11
C CYS A 283 -14.42 -24.76 34.16
N SER A 284 -13.99 -24.76 35.41
CA SER A 284 -14.76 -25.25 36.57
C SER A 284 -14.72 -24.23 37.71
N THR A 285 -15.67 -24.30 38.64
CA THR A 285 -15.67 -23.49 39.87
C THR A 285 -15.67 -24.40 41.09
N PRO A 286 -14.55 -25.04 41.44
CA PRO A 286 -14.55 -26.12 42.43
C PRO A 286 -15.06 -25.68 43.82
N ASP A 287 -14.87 -24.41 44.15
CA ASP A 287 -15.15 -23.82 45.46
C ASP A 287 -16.23 -22.72 45.41
N LEU A 288 -16.90 -22.54 44.26
CA LEU A 288 -17.87 -21.46 43.99
C LEU A 288 -17.33 -20.03 44.17
N ARG A 289 -16.01 -19.86 44.35
CA ARG A 289 -15.35 -18.56 44.55
C ARG A 289 -14.36 -18.25 43.45
N HIS A 290 -13.68 -19.27 42.94
CA HIS A 290 -12.67 -19.15 41.90
C HIS A 290 -13.07 -19.96 40.67
N VAL A 291 -12.96 -19.34 39.51
CA VAL A 291 -13.05 -20.03 38.22
C VAL A 291 -11.66 -20.52 37.86
N ARG A 292 -11.51 -21.83 37.66
CA ARG A 292 -10.29 -22.48 37.21
C ARG A 292 -10.49 -22.97 35.78
N CYS A 293 -9.69 -22.45 34.86
CA CYS A 293 -9.70 -22.86 33.45
C CYS A 293 -8.40 -23.60 33.10
N GLU A 294 -8.52 -24.73 32.40
CA GLU A 294 -7.42 -25.57 31.96
C GLU A 294 -7.56 -25.83 30.45
N TRP A 295 -6.45 -25.83 29.72
CA TRP A 295 -6.41 -26.12 28.28
C TRP A 295 -5.05 -26.77 27.93
N SER A 296 -4.99 -27.46 26.79
CA SER A 296 -3.78 -28.11 26.29
C SER A 296 -3.37 -27.52 24.93
N TRP A 297 -2.07 -27.38 24.70
CA TRP A 297 -1.50 -26.92 23.43
C TRP A 297 -0.43 -27.90 22.93
N ASP A 298 -0.14 -27.85 21.63
CA ASP A 298 0.97 -28.60 21.05
C ASP A 298 2.30 -27.93 21.45
N PRO A 299 3.18 -28.61 22.20
CA PRO A 299 4.48 -28.05 22.60
C PRO A 299 5.44 -27.84 21.42
N ALA A 300 5.16 -28.42 20.25
CA ALA A 300 5.99 -28.29 19.06
C ALA A 300 5.78 -26.95 18.33
N GLU A 301 4.82 -26.10 18.72
CA GLU A 301 4.61 -24.78 18.11
C GLU A 301 5.55 -23.72 18.69
N PRO A 302 6.56 -23.24 17.94
CA PRO A 302 7.51 -22.25 18.44
C PRO A 302 6.86 -20.86 18.56
N HIS A 303 7.23 -20.14 19.63
CA HIS A 303 6.87 -18.73 19.93
C HIS A 303 5.39 -18.44 20.30
N SER A 304 4.66 -19.42 20.82
CA SER A 304 3.26 -19.22 21.23
C SER A 304 3.14 -18.56 22.62
N SER A 305 2.82 -17.25 22.65
CA SER A 305 2.37 -16.57 23.88
C SER A 305 0.85 -16.72 23.99
N HIS A 306 0.37 -17.36 25.05
CA HIS A 306 -1.05 -17.63 25.24
C HIS A 306 -1.66 -16.66 26.26
N GLN A 307 -2.87 -16.18 25.99
CA GLN A 307 -3.63 -15.34 26.91
C GLN A 307 -5.08 -15.81 26.93
N LEU A 308 -5.64 -15.94 28.13
CA LEU A 308 -7.06 -16.24 28.34
C LEU A 308 -7.80 -14.94 28.61
N PHE A 309 -8.82 -14.67 27.81
CA PHE A 309 -9.71 -13.53 28.01
C PHE A 309 -11.06 -13.99 28.52
N TYR A 310 -11.63 -13.27 29.49
CA TYR A 310 -12.97 -13.53 30.03
C TYR A 310 -13.75 -12.22 30.12
N ARG A 311 -15.08 -12.32 30.06
CA ARG A 311 -15.99 -11.18 30.25
C ARG A 311 -17.07 -11.59 31.26
N PRO A 312 -17.17 -10.94 32.43
CA PRO A 312 -18.28 -11.17 33.34
C PRO A 312 -19.59 -10.70 32.69
N PRO A 313 -20.74 -11.31 33.00
CA PRO A 313 -22.03 -10.84 32.52
C PRO A 313 -22.25 -9.37 32.93
N PRO A 314 -22.94 -8.57 32.11
CA PRO A 314 -23.28 -7.20 32.50
C PRO A 314 -24.03 -7.24 33.82
N SER A 315 -23.57 -6.46 34.80
CA SER A 315 -24.26 -6.29 36.07
C SER A 315 -25.59 -5.60 35.80
N GLY A 316 -26.64 -6.38 35.59
CA GLY A 316 -28.00 -5.88 35.57
C GLY A 316 -28.28 -5.14 36.88
N PRO A 317 -29.10 -4.07 36.86
CA PRO A 317 -29.57 -3.46 38.09
C PRO A 317 -30.24 -4.54 38.91
N GLY A 318 -29.61 -4.92 40.04
CA GLY A 318 -30.12 -5.96 40.90
C GLY A 318 -31.51 -5.57 41.37
N THR A 319 -32.52 -6.30 40.91
CA THR A 319 -33.81 -6.38 41.60
C THR A 319 -33.54 -7.04 42.94
N ARG A 320 -33.32 -6.19 43.93
CA ARG A 320 -33.35 -6.53 45.35
C ARG A 320 -34.78 -6.45 45.85
#